data_AF-G5QWA2-F1
#
_entry.id   AF-G5QWA2-F1
#
_cell.length_a   1.000
_cell.length_b   1.000
_cell.length_c   1.000
_cell.angle_alpha   90.00
_cell.angle_beta   90.00
_cell.angle_gamma   90.00
#
_symmetry.space_group_name_H-M   'P 1'
#
loop_
_entity.id
_entity.type
_entity.pdbx_description
1 polymer ?
#
loop_
_entity_poly.entity_id
_entity_poly.type
_entity_poly.pdbx_seq_one_letter_code
_entity_poly.pdbx_strand_id
1 'polypeptide(L)'
;MRFTEENGEVWQWIDPEHTFGEPPIADLRDQPDPHHAALALMQADLRQNLRADSGKPLAFHQLIRIDDTRWYWYQRYHHLLVDGFSFPAITRQIAAIYRAWQSDAPTPESPFTPFADVVEEYQRYRQSEAWQRDGAFWAQQIL
;
A
#
# COMPACT_ATOMS: atom_id res chain seq x y z
N MET A 1 -6.48 -2.52 6.96
CA MET A 1 -5.74 -2.59 8.23
C MET A 1 -5.90 -1.26 8.94
N ARG A 2 -6.16 -1.27 10.25
CA ARG A 2 -6.31 -0.10 11.11
C ARG A 2 -5.25 -0.13 12.21
N PHE A 3 -4.98 1.04 12.79
CA PHE A 3 -4.01 1.23 13.85
C PHE A 3 -4.64 2.06 14.97
N THR A 4 -4.31 1.75 16.22
CA THR A 4 -4.66 2.56 17.38
C THR A 4 -3.55 2.48 18.43
N GLU A 5 -3.52 3.44 19.34
CA GLU A 5 -2.69 3.42 20.54
C GLU A 5 -3.59 3.36 21.76
N GLU A 6 -3.42 2.33 22.59
CA GLU A 6 -4.17 2.15 23.83
C GLU A 6 -3.18 1.98 24.98
N ASN A 7 -3.19 2.91 25.94
CA ASN A 7 -2.30 2.89 27.12
C ASN A 7 -0.80 2.77 26.80
N GLY A 8 -0.35 3.33 25.66
CA GLY A 8 1.05 3.25 25.20
C GLY A 8 1.41 1.98 24.45
N GLU A 9 0.46 1.05 24.26
CA GLU A 9 0.61 -0.11 23.39
C GLU A 9 -0.03 0.16 22.02
N VAL A 10 0.71 -0.18 20.96
CA VAL A 10 0.24 -0.02 19.58
C VAL A 10 -0.45 -1.31 19.13
N TRP A 11 -1.68 -1.16 18.65
CA TRP A 11 -2.49 -2.25 18.13
C TRP A 11 -2.75 -2.07 16.64
N GLN A 12 -2.79 -3.19 15.92
CA GLN A 12 -3.19 -3.25 14.52
C GLN A 12 -4.17 -4.40 14.30
N TRP A 13 -5.12 -4.21 13.41
CA TRP A 13 -6.08 -5.25 13.04
C TRP A 13 -6.58 -5.08 11.60
N ILE A 14 -7.09 -6.17 11.04
CA ILE A 14 -7.81 -6.14 9.77
C ILE A 14 -9.25 -5.75 10.08
N ASP A 15 -9.71 -4.66 9.47
CA ASP A 15 -11.11 -4.27 9.50
C ASP A 15 -11.83 -4.97 8.33
N PRO A 16 -12.68 -5.98 8.59
CA PRO A 16 -13.34 -6.75 7.54
C PRO A 16 -14.45 -5.95 6.85
N GLU A 17 -14.93 -4.86 7.45
CA GLU A 17 -15.97 -4.00 6.89
C GLU A 17 -15.38 -2.90 6.00
N HIS A 18 -14.05 -2.77 5.98
CA HIS A 18 -13.38 -1.81 5.13
C HIS A 18 -13.54 -2.16 3.65
N THR A 19 -14.18 -1.27 2.91
CA THR A 19 -14.31 -1.37 1.46
C THR A 19 -13.42 -0.34 0.78
N PHE A 20 -12.86 -0.73 -0.37
CA PHE A 20 -12.17 0.20 -1.26
C PHE A 20 -13.19 0.84 -2.19
N GLY A 21 -13.20 2.18 -2.23
CA GLY A 21 -13.93 2.91 -3.27
C GLY A 21 -13.24 2.82 -4.62
N GLU A 22 -13.97 3.14 -5.68
CA GLU A 22 -13.37 3.28 -7.02
C GLU A 22 -12.36 4.43 -7.03
N PRO A 23 -11.19 4.26 -7.70
CA PRO A 23 -10.22 5.34 -7.83
C PRO A 23 -10.84 6.53 -8.58
N PRO A 24 -10.78 7.77 -8.04
CA PRO A 24 -11.23 8.93 -8.77
C PRO A 24 -10.46 9.10 -10.09
N ILE A 25 -11.16 9.56 -11.12
CA ILE A 25 -10.59 9.90 -12.41
C ILE A 25 -10.53 11.42 -12.54
N ALA A 26 -9.34 11.96 -12.81
CA ALA A 26 -9.15 13.36 -13.17
C ALA A 26 -8.80 13.46 -14.65
N ASP A 27 -9.63 14.14 -15.44
CA ASP A 27 -9.33 14.45 -16.84
C ASP A 27 -8.71 15.84 -16.94
N LEU A 28 -7.43 15.89 -17.31
CA LEU A 28 -6.64 17.12 -17.38
C LEU A 28 -6.27 17.49 -18.81
N ARG A 29 -6.85 16.83 -19.82
CA ARG A 29 -6.49 17.03 -21.23
C ARG A 29 -6.66 18.47 -21.70
N ASP A 30 -7.62 19.19 -21.12
CA ASP A 30 -7.92 20.59 -21.45
C ASP A 30 -7.08 21.60 -20.64
N GLN A 31 -6.17 21.14 -19.78
CA GLN A 31 -5.26 22.02 -19.05
C GLN A 31 -4.16 22.54 -19.98
N PRO A 32 -3.69 23.79 -19.82
CA PRO A 32 -2.57 24.33 -20.60
C PRO A 32 -1.28 23.52 -20.45
N ASP A 33 -1.07 22.93 -19.27
CA ASP A 33 0.01 21.99 -18.97
C ASP A 33 -0.54 20.82 -18.14
N PRO A 34 -1.04 19.75 -18.79
CA PRO A 34 -1.63 18.60 -18.11
C PRO A 34 -0.63 17.86 -17.21
N HIS A 35 0.65 17.85 -17.58
CA HIS A 35 1.70 17.21 -16.79
C HIS A 35 1.92 17.95 -15.48
N HIS A 36 2.10 19.27 -15.53
CA HIS A 36 2.29 20.09 -14.33
C HIS A 36 1.05 20.04 -13.43
N ALA A 37 -0.15 20.09 -14.01
CA ALA A 37 -1.41 19.96 -13.27
C ALA A 37 -1.51 18.59 -12.55
N ALA A 38 -1.11 17.50 -13.22
CA ALA A 38 -1.08 16.17 -12.59
C ALA A 38 -0.10 16.10 -11.42
N LEU A 39 1.11 16.66 -11.55
CA LEU A 39 2.09 16.73 -10.46
C LEU A 39 1.56 17.55 -9.28
N ALA A 40 0.88 18.66 -9.54
CA ALA A 40 0.27 19.48 -8.50
C ALA A 40 -0.81 18.73 -7.72
N LEU A 41 -1.64 17.91 -8.39
CA LEU A 41 -2.62 17.03 -7.74
C LEU A 41 -1.95 16.01 -6.81
N MET A 42 -0.93 15.30 -7.31
CA MET A 42 -0.18 14.33 -6.52
C MET A 42 0.49 14.96 -5.30
N GLN A 43 1.07 16.16 -5.46
CA GLN A 43 1.67 16.91 -4.36
C GLN A 43 0.63 17.46 -3.36
N ALA A 44 -0.57 17.82 -3.82
CA ALA A 44 -1.65 18.26 -2.94
C ALA A 44 -2.11 17.12 -2.01
N ASP A 45 -2.20 15.89 -2.52
CA ASP A 45 -2.50 14.71 -1.71
C ASP A 45 -1.39 14.42 -0.69
N LEU A 46 -0.11 14.47 -1.09
CA LEU A 46 1.03 14.27 -0.19
C LEU A 46 1.16 15.33 0.92
N ARG A 47 0.60 16.52 0.73
CA ARG A 47 0.61 17.59 1.73
C ARG A 47 -0.47 17.44 2.82
N GLN A 48 -1.34 16.46 2.70
CA GLN A 48 -2.36 16.20 3.72
C GLN A 48 -1.74 15.61 5.00
N ASN A 49 -2.50 15.65 6.10
CA ASN A 49 -2.14 14.88 7.30
C ASN A 49 -2.38 13.39 7.04
N LEU A 50 -1.33 12.66 6.70
CA LEU A 50 -1.36 11.24 6.33
C LEU A 50 -0.92 10.30 7.46
N ARG A 51 -0.92 10.77 8.71
CA ARG A 51 -0.59 9.93 9.87
C ARG A 51 -1.57 8.74 9.98
N ALA A 52 -1.08 7.61 10.51
CA ALA A 52 -1.87 6.40 10.68
C ALA A 52 -3.15 6.59 11.52
N ASP A 53 -3.11 7.52 12.48
CA ASP A 53 -4.20 7.87 13.41
C ASP A 53 -5.10 9.02 12.92
N SER A 54 -4.83 9.58 11.74
CA SER A 54 -5.54 10.78 11.24
C SER A 54 -6.99 10.51 10.79
N GLY A 55 -7.40 9.25 10.72
CA GLY A 55 -8.68 8.83 10.13
C GLY A 55 -8.73 8.91 8.60
N LYS A 56 -7.64 9.34 7.94
CA LYS A 56 -7.53 9.36 6.48
C LYS A 56 -7.21 7.97 5.93
N PRO A 57 -7.59 7.67 4.67
CA PRO A 57 -7.20 6.42 4.02
C PRO A 57 -5.67 6.28 3.92
N LEU A 58 -5.19 5.13 4.38
CA LEU A 58 -3.77 4.77 4.35
C LEU A 58 -3.31 4.26 2.98
N ALA A 59 -4.24 3.95 2.09
CA ALA A 59 -3.98 3.69 0.68
C ALA A 59 -4.87 4.62 -0.15
N PHE A 60 -4.33 5.17 -1.23
CA PHE A 60 -5.05 6.04 -2.14
C PHE A 60 -4.55 5.85 -3.57
N HIS A 61 -5.49 5.72 -4.50
CA HIS A 61 -5.22 5.56 -5.93
C HIS A 61 -5.99 6.64 -6.69
N GLN A 62 -5.39 7.15 -7.76
CA GLN A 62 -6.06 8.09 -8.67
C GLN A 62 -5.60 7.82 -10.10
N LEU A 63 -6.54 7.84 -11.05
CA LEU A 63 -6.23 7.79 -12.46
C LEU A 63 -6.32 9.21 -13.03
N ILE A 64 -5.24 9.69 -13.64
CA ILE A 64 -5.12 11.04 -14.17
C ILE A 64 -4.89 10.93 -15.67
N ARG A 65 -5.85 11.40 -16.46
CA ARG A 65 -5.74 11.44 -17.92
C ARG A 65 -5.07 12.75 -18.33
N ILE A 66 -3.92 12.64 -19.01
CA ILE A 66 -3.14 13.83 -19.41
C ILE A 66 -3.17 14.07 -20.93
N ASP A 67 -3.50 13.06 -21.72
CA ASP A 67 -3.89 13.18 -23.13
C ASP A 67 -4.82 12.02 -23.55
N ASP A 68 -5.08 11.86 -24.84
CA ASP A 68 -5.97 10.81 -25.33
C ASP A 68 -5.46 9.38 -25.09
N THR A 69 -4.14 9.18 -24.99
CA THR A 69 -3.46 7.87 -24.92
C THR A 69 -2.57 7.67 -23.69
N ARG A 70 -2.30 8.72 -22.92
CA ARG A 70 -1.40 8.76 -21.77
C ARG A 70 -2.16 9.04 -20.50
N TRP A 71 -1.86 8.20 -19.52
CA TRP A 71 -2.44 8.24 -18.19
C TRP A 71 -1.34 8.17 -17.15
N TYR A 72 -1.51 8.89 -16.06
CA TYR A 72 -0.79 8.67 -14.82
C TYR A 72 -1.68 7.91 -13.87
N TRP A 73 -1.18 6.77 -13.41
CA TRP A 73 -1.77 6.05 -12.30
C TRP A 73 -0.99 6.39 -11.03
N TYR A 74 -1.56 7.28 -10.24
CA TYR A 74 -1.01 7.67 -8.96
C TYR A 74 -1.39 6.66 -7.89
N GLN A 75 -0.41 6.23 -7.10
CA GLN A 75 -0.59 5.29 -5.99
C GLN A 75 0.16 5.81 -4.77
N ARG A 76 -0.53 5.83 -3.64
CA ARG A 76 0.05 6.16 -2.34
C ARG A 76 -0.33 5.10 -1.32
N TYR A 77 0.63 4.75 -0.47
CA TYR A 77 0.43 3.86 0.65
C TYR A 77 1.19 4.40 1.86
N HIS A 78 0.65 4.22 3.05
CA HIS A 78 1.38 4.44 4.30
C HIS A 78 2.44 3.33 4.44
N HIS A 79 3.66 3.68 4.83
CA HIS A 79 4.80 2.74 4.88
C HIS A 79 4.60 1.56 5.86
N LEU A 80 3.68 1.68 6.81
CA LEU A 80 3.29 0.58 7.70
C LEU A 80 2.54 -0.53 6.96
N LEU A 81 1.95 -0.24 5.80
CA LEU A 81 1.18 -1.22 5.01
C LEU A 81 2.03 -1.95 3.98
N VAL A 82 3.01 -1.26 3.40
CA VAL A 82 3.81 -1.75 2.28
C VAL A 82 5.24 -1.26 2.39
N ASP A 83 6.15 -2.10 1.91
CA ASP A 83 7.56 -1.77 1.71
C ASP A 83 7.87 -1.54 0.21
N GLY A 84 9.13 -1.26 -0.08
CA GLY A 84 9.62 -1.05 -1.44
C GLY A 84 9.51 -2.26 -2.38
N PHE A 85 9.24 -3.46 -1.84
CA PHE A 85 9.16 -4.71 -2.61
C PHE A 85 7.72 -5.18 -2.86
N SER A 86 6.81 -4.87 -1.93
CA SER A 86 5.40 -5.27 -1.97
C SER A 86 4.54 -4.34 -2.83
N PHE A 87 4.81 -3.03 -2.88
CA PHE A 87 4.02 -2.11 -3.71
C PHE A 87 4.01 -2.45 -5.22
N PRO A 88 5.14 -2.85 -5.85
CA PRO A 88 5.13 -3.28 -7.25
C PRO A 88 4.39 -4.60 -7.44
N ALA A 89 4.35 -5.47 -6.43
CA ALA A 89 3.56 -6.71 -6.47
C ALA A 89 2.05 -6.42 -6.52
N ILE A 90 1.57 -5.48 -5.69
CA ILE A 90 0.18 -4.98 -5.74
C ILE A 90 -0.14 -4.39 -7.12
N THR A 91 0.74 -3.52 -7.62
CA THR A 91 0.59 -2.90 -8.95
C THR A 91 0.45 -3.94 -10.06
N ARG A 92 1.31 -4.99 -10.04
CA ARG A 92 1.25 -6.08 -11.01
C ARG A 92 -0.02 -6.90 -10.92
N GLN A 93 -0.53 -7.16 -9.72
CA GLN A 93 -1.76 -7.93 -9.52
C GLN A 93 -2.98 -7.16 -10.05
N ILE A 94 -3.08 -5.86 -9.76
CA ILE A 94 -4.16 -5.02 -10.31
C ILE A 94 -4.11 -5.03 -11.84
N ALA A 95 -2.91 -4.90 -12.43
CA ALA A 95 -2.76 -4.96 -13.88
C ALA A 95 -3.08 -6.36 -14.46
N ALA A 96 -2.84 -7.44 -13.72
CA ALA A 96 -3.20 -8.80 -14.13
C ALA A 96 -4.72 -9.01 -14.14
N ILE A 97 -5.41 -8.56 -13.08
CA ILE A 97 -6.88 -8.57 -13.00
C ILE A 97 -7.47 -7.75 -14.15
N TYR A 98 -6.96 -6.54 -14.38
CA TYR A 98 -7.40 -5.66 -15.47
C TYR A 98 -7.27 -6.34 -16.85
N ARG A 99 -6.14 -7.00 -17.12
CA ARG A 99 -5.94 -7.74 -18.39
C ARG A 99 -6.86 -8.94 -18.52
N ALA A 100 -7.11 -9.67 -17.43
CA ALA A 100 -8.04 -10.80 -17.43
C ALA A 100 -9.44 -10.33 -17.83
N TRP A 101 -9.93 -9.25 -17.20
CA TRP A 101 -11.25 -8.69 -17.51
C TRP A 101 -11.35 -8.10 -18.91
N GLN A 102 -10.28 -7.50 -19.45
CA GLN A 102 -10.26 -7.08 -20.87
C GLN A 102 -10.44 -8.24 -21.85
N SER A 103 -10.11 -9.46 -21.44
CA SER A 103 -10.19 -10.66 -22.27
C SER A 103 -11.38 -11.56 -21.89
N ASP A 104 -12.34 -11.04 -21.11
CA ASP A 104 -13.49 -11.77 -20.53
C ASP A 104 -13.10 -13.02 -19.73
N ALA A 105 -11.87 -13.04 -19.19
CA ALA A 105 -11.37 -14.11 -18.34
C ALA A 105 -11.77 -13.88 -16.86
N PRO A 106 -11.89 -14.95 -16.06
CA PRO A 106 -12.21 -14.81 -14.63
C PRO A 106 -11.11 -14.06 -13.88
N THR A 107 -11.49 -13.44 -12.75
CA THR A 107 -10.54 -12.80 -11.84
C THR A 107 -9.51 -13.83 -11.35
N PRO A 108 -8.20 -13.58 -11.53
CA PRO A 108 -7.16 -14.49 -11.04
C PRO A 108 -7.17 -14.57 -9.51
N GLU A 109 -6.73 -15.71 -8.98
CA GLU A 109 -6.56 -15.89 -7.53
C GLU A 109 -5.53 -14.92 -6.95
N SER A 110 -5.66 -14.63 -5.66
CA SER A 110 -4.71 -13.78 -4.96
C SER A 110 -3.37 -14.50 -4.78
N PRO A 111 -2.25 -13.92 -5.22
CA PRO A 111 -0.92 -14.49 -4.99
C PRO A 111 -0.37 -14.15 -3.60
N PHE A 112 -1.10 -13.38 -2.79
CA PHE A 112 -0.59 -12.83 -1.54
C PHE A 112 -0.86 -13.74 -0.36
N THR A 113 0.19 -14.03 0.41
CA THR A 113 0.09 -14.68 1.71
C THR A 113 -0.72 -13.81 2.68
N PRO A 114 -1.68 -14.38 3.41
CA PRO A 114 -2.38 -13.68 4.49
C PRO A 114 -1.40 -13.09 5.51
N PHE A 115 -1.67 -11.87 5.95
CA PHE A 115 -0.79 -11.20 6.93
C PHE A 115 -0.76 -11.92 8.29
N ALA A 116 -1.82 -12.65 8.63
CA ALA A 116 -1.87 -13.47 9.85
C ALA A 116 -0.76 -14.54 9.87
N ASP A 117 -0.47 -15.17 8.73
CA ASP A 117 0.56 -16.21 8.62
C ASP A 117 1.96 -15.60 8.84
N VAL A 118 2.18 -14.37 8.37
CA VAL A 118 3.42 -13.61 8.61
C VAL A 118 3.58 -13.27 10.10
N VAL A 119 2.49 -12.88 10.78
CA VAL A 119 2.51 -12.66 12.24
C VAL A 119 2.85 -13.96 12.97
N GLU A 120 2.24 -15.07 12.59
CA GLU A 120 2.53 -16.38 13.18
C GLU A 120 3.99 -16.81 12.96
N GLU A 121 4.52 -16.62 11.75
CA GLU A 121 5.94 -16.86 11.45
C GLU A 121 6.85 -16.04 12.35
N TYR A 122 6.57 -14.74 12.53
CA TYR A 122 7.35 -13.89 13.41
C TYR A 122 7.28 -14.33 14.89
N GLN A 123 6.10 -14.71 15.37
CA GLN A 123 5.94 -15.21 16.75
C GLN A 123 6.74 -16.50 16.97
N ARG A 124 6.73 -17.42 15.99
CA ARG A 124 7.55 -18.64 16.02
C ARG A 124 9.04 -18.31 16.01
N TYR A 125 9.49 -17.38 15.16
CA TYR A 125 10.88 -16.93 15.14
C TYR A 125 11.31 -16.35 16.49
N ARG A 126 10.49 -15.48 17.10
CA ARG A 126 10.78 -14.85 18.40
C ARG A 126 10.93 -15.85 19.55
N GLN A 127 10.27 -17.01 19.46
CA GLN A 127 10.36 -18.10 20.44
C GLN A 127 11.46 -19.12 20.12
N SER A 128 12.19 -18.95 19.02
CA SER A 128 13.20 -19.91 18.55
C SER A 128 14.60 -19.66 19.11
N GLU A 129 15.46 -20.68 19.03
CA GLU A 129 16.89 -20.52 19.33
C GLU A 129 17.59 -19.54 18.37
N ALA A 130 17.08 -19.39 17.14
CA ALA A 130 17.62 -18.46 16.16
C ALA A 130 17.50 -17.01 16.65
N TRP A 131 16.39 -16.63 17.30
CA TRP A 131 16.23 -15.30 17.89
C TRP A 131 17.36 -14.95 18.87
N GLN A 132 17.71 -15.89 19.76
CA GLN A 132 18.79 -15.69 20.73
C GLN A 132 20.16 -15.59 20.06
N ARG A 133 20.43 -16.46 19.08
CA ARG A 133 21.67 -16.43 18.30
C ARG A 133 21.82 -15.12 17.53
N ASP A 134 20.77 -14.70 16.84
CA ASP A 134 20.80 -13.49 16.01
C ASP A 134 20.93 -12.25 16.90
N GLY A 135 20.23 -12.20 18.04
CA GLY A 135 20.40 -11.15 19.04
C GLY A 135 21.83 -11.06 19.59
N ALA A 136 22.45 -12.20 19.93
CA ALA A 136 23.83 -12.25 20.39
C ALA A 136 24.83 -11.80 19.31
N PHE A 137 24.59 -12.20 18.05
CA PHE A 137 25.39 -11.76 16.91
C PHE A 137 25.31 -10.23 16.74
N TRP A 138 24.11 -9.66 16.68
CA TRP A 138 23.93 -8.21 16.48
C TRP A 138 24.48 -7.39 17.65
N ALA A 139 24.38 -7.88 18.89
CA ALA A 139 24.98 -7.23 20.04
C ALA A 139 26.51 -7.10 19.93
N GLN A 140 27.18 -8.07 19.30
CA GLN A 140 28.63 -8.02 19.06
C GLN A 140 29.02 -7.08 17.91
N GLN A 141 28.11 -6.78 16.98
CA GLN A 141 28.39 -5.88 15.84
C GLN A 141 28.21 -4.40 16.17
N ILE A 142 27.50 -4.09 17.27
CA ILE A 142 27.22 -2.71 17.71
C ILE A 142 28.24 -2.23 18.77
N LEU A 143 29.06 -3.13 19.32
CA LEU A 143 30.21 -2.84 20.19
C LEU A 143 31.48 -2.62 19.36
#